data_AF-A0A6S6QSF7-F1
#
_entry.id   AF-A0A6S6QSF7-F1
#
_cell.length_a   1.000
_cell.length_b   1.000
_cell.length_c   1.000
_cell.angle_alpha   90.00
_cell.angle_beta   90.00
_cell.angle_gamma   90.00
#
_symmetry.space_group_name_H-M   'P 1'
#
loop_
_entity.id
_entity.type
_entity.pdbx_description
1 polymer ?
#
loop_
_entity_poly.entity_id
_entity_poly.type
_entity_poly.pdbx_seq_one_letter_code
_entity_poly.pdbx_strand_id
1 'polypeptide(L)'
;MAEHGKVEYATATGNDYAEHEGTYLNVMKLTKVGTVAILAGVVSLGIWGTTGHLGWTAFGIVLSLILLAYGLYRDNVVPVTGLLVFLLIVWAFLAG
;
A
#
# COMPACT_ATOMS: atom_id res chain seq x y z
N MET A 1 41.50 -21.74 20.79
CA MET A 1 40.88 -20.62 20.05
C MET A 1 40.54 -21.18 18.68
N ALA A 2 39.27 -21.51 18.47
CA ALA A 2 38.80 -22.19 17.28
C ALA A 2 38.99 -21.28 16.07
N GLU A 3 39.58 -21.82 15.00
CA GLU A 3 39.57 -21.20 13.68
C GLU A 3 38.14 -20.77 13.36
N HIS A 4 37.90 -19.46 13.38
CA HIS A 4 36.77 -18.88 12.66
C HIS A 4 37.10 -19.04 11.18
N GLY A 5 36.82 -20.24 10.65
CA GLY A 5 36.86 -20.51 9.22
C GLY A 5 36.14 -19.38 8.51
N LYS A 6 36.74 -18.86 7.44
CA LYS A 6 36.12 -17.86 6.56
C LYS A 6 34.66 -18.24 6.39
N VAL A 7 33.75 -17.40 6.86
CA VAL A 7 32.34 -17.54 6.51
C VAL A 7 32.26 -17.18 5.03
N GLU A 8 32.60 -18.14 4.18
CA GLU A 8 32.18 -18.09 2.80
C GLU A 8 30.65 -18.10 2.87
N TYR A 9 30.05 -16.94 2.65
CA TYR A 9 28.73 -16.86 2.04
C TYR A 9 28.86 -17.39 0.61
N ALA A 10 29.30 -18.65 0.46
CA ALA A 10 28.95 -19.42 -0.70
C ALA A 10 27.42 -19.43 -0.69
N THR A 11 26.83 -18.92 -1.76
CA THR A 11 25.46 -19.26 -2.14
C THR A 11 25.29 -20.75 -1.91
N ALA A 12 24.69 -21.15 -0.79
CA ALA A 12 24.53 -22.56 -0.46
C ALA A 12 23.83 -23.21 -1.64
N THR A 13 24.49 -24.18 -2.27
CA THR A 13 24.00 -24.84 -3.48
C THR A 13 22.65 -25.47 -3.15
N GLY A 14 21.55 -24.81 -3.55
CA GLY A 14 20.19 -25.16 -3.12
C GLY A 14 19.32 -24.02 -2.60
N ASN A 15 19.85 -22.79 -2.44
CA ASN A 15 19.00 -21.63 -2.11
C ASN A 15 18.28 -21.10 -3.36
N ASP A 16 16.95 -21.19 -3.41
CA ASP A 16 16.15 -20.62 -4.51
C ASP A 16 15.98 -19.10 -4.33
N TYR A 17 17.06 -18.38 -4.64
CA TYR A 17 17.08 -16.92 -4.58
C TYR A 17 16.05 -16.26 -5.51
N ALA A 18 15.66 -16.92 -6.61
CA ALA A 18 14.70 -16.37 -7.55
C ALA A 18 13.28 -16.35 -6.96
N GLU A 19 12.88 -17.41 -6.27
CA GLU A 19 11.59 -17.46 -5.57
C GLU A 19 11.53 -16.45 -4.40
N HIS A 20 12.64 -16.30 -3.67
CA HIS A 20 12.77 -15.30 -2.61
C HIS A 20 12.63 -13.86 -3.14
N GLU A 21 13.27 -13.55 -4.27
CA GLU A 21 13.18 -12.24 -4.90
C GLU A 21 11.75 -11.94 -5.39
N GLY A 22 11.10 -12.91 -6.03
CA GLY A 22 9.70 -12.78 -6.46
C GLY A 22 8.75 -12.49 -5.29
N THR A 23 8.92 -13.19 -4.18
CA THR A 23 8.13 -12.96 -2.96
C THR A 23 8.40 -11.59 -2.37
N TYR A 24 9.67 -11.17 -2.30
CA TYR A 24 10.06 -9.85 -1.80
C TYR A 24 9.42 -8.73 -2.61
N LEU A 25 9.45 -8.80 -3.95
CA LEU A 25 8.83 -7.81 -4.83
C LEU A 25 7.31 -7.76 -4.63
N ASN A 26 6.66 -8.91 -4.46
CA ASN A 26 5.22 -8.97 -4.20
C ASN A 26 4.85 -8.34 -2.84
N VAL A 27 5.62 -8.62 -1.78
CA VAL A 27 5.43 -7.99 -0.47
C VAL A 27 5.62 -6.48 -0.58
N MET A 28 6.70 -6.02 -1.24
CA MET A 28 6.98 -4.60 -1.39
C MET A 28 5.86 -3.86 -2.14
N LYS A 29 5.36 -4.47 -3.22
CA LYS A 29 4.23 -3.96 -3.98
C LYS A 29 2.94 -3.91 -3.16
N LEU A 30 2.65 -4.97 -2.42
CA LEU A 30 1.48 -5.03 -1.53
C LEU A 30 1.56 -3.98 -0.43
N THR A 31 2.71 -3.83 0.23
CA THR A 31 2.89 -2.83 1.28
C THR A 31 2.78 -1.42 0.72
N LYS A 32 3.48 -1.10 -0.37
CA LYS A 32 3.47 0.24 -0.98
C LYS A 32 2.06 0.69 -1.39
N VAL A 33 1.34 -0.14 -2.15
CA VAL A 33 -0.01 0.22 -2.65
C VAL A 33 -1.07 0.03 -1.56
N GLY A 34 -0.98 -1.06 -0.79
CA GLY A 34 -1.92 -1.42 0.27
C GLY A 34 -1.96 -0.41 1.40
N THR A 35 -0.81 0.07 1.87
CA THR A 35 -0.77 1.09 2.94
C THR A 35 -1.50 2.36 2.51
N VAL A 36 -1.28 2.85 1.29
CA VAL A 36 -1.95 4.07 0.81
C VAL A 36 -3.44 3.85 0.58
N ALA A 37 -3.85 2.69 0.08
CA ALA A 37 -5.26 2.34 -0.07
C ALA A 37 -5.99 2.29 1.28
N ILE A 38 -5.36 1.72 2.31
CA ILE A 38 -5.90 1.69 3.68
C ILE A 38 -6.06 3.12 4.21
N LEU A 39 -5.04 3.98 4.04
CA LEU A 39 -5.14 5.38 4.46
C LEU A 39 -6.30 6.10 3.74
N ALA A 40 -6.47 5.90 2.44
CA ALA A 40 -7.59 6.47 1.69
C ALA A 40 -8.95 5.98 2.23
N GLY A 41 -9.04 4.70 2.58
CA GLY A 41 -10.24 4.13 3.23
C GLY A 41 -10.52 4.73 4.61
N VAL A 42 -9.49 4.88 5.46
CA VAL A 42 -9.61 5.49 6.80
C VAL A 42 -10.04 6.95 6.69
N VAL A 43 -9.44 7.74 5.77
CA VAL A 43 -9.86 9.12 5.51
C VAL A 43 -11.32 9.17 5.03
N SER A 44 -11.72 8.26 4.14
CA SER A 44 -13.11 8.16 3.69
C SER A 44 -14.08 7.92 4.84
N LEU A 45 -13.73 7.05 5.79
CA LEU A 45 -14.52 6.82 7.01
C LEU A 45 -14.53 8.05 7.94
N GLY A 46 -13.40 8.76 8.03
CA GLY A 46 -13.28 10.01 8.77
C GLY A 46 -14.22 11.11 8.28
N ILE A 47 -14.42 11.22 6.95
CA ILE A 47 -15.38 12.14 6.35
C ILE A 47 -16.79 11.86 6.90
N TRP A 48 -17.29 10.63 6.79
CA TRP A 48 -18.63 10.31 7.33
C TRP A 48 -18.72 10.49 8.84
N GLY A 49 -17.69 10.05 9.58
CA GLY A 49 -17.68 10.13 11.04
C GLY A 49 -17.69 11.56 11.60
N THR A 50 -17.26 12.56 10.83
CA THR A 50 -17.18 13.97 11.28
C THR A 50 -18.19 14.89 10.60
N THR A 51 -18.54 14.64 9.34
CA THR A 51 -19.41 15.53 8.55
C THR A 51 -20.73 14.89 8.14
N GLY A 52 -20.93 13.58 8.40
CA GLY A 52 -22.15 12.86 8.04
C GLY A 52 -22.34 12.60 6.53
N HIS A 53 -21.34 12.91 5.70
CA HIS A 53 -21.47 12.81 4.24
C HIS A 53 -21.22 11.39 3.72
N LEU A 54 -22.28 10.57 3.68
CA LEU A 54 -22.21 9.17 3.23
C LEU A 54 -21.76 9.03 1.76
N GLY A 55 -22.18 9.94 0.87
CA GLY A 55 -21.84 9.87 -0.55
C GLY A 55 -20.34 9.95 -0.82
N TRP A 56 -19.65 10.88 -0.15
CA TRP A 56 -18.20 11.04 -0.26
C TRP A 56 -17.43 9.84 0.31
N THR A 57 -17.92 9.26 1.40
CA THR A 57 -17.34 8.06 2.01
C THR A 57 -17.49 6.84 1.11
N ALA A 58 -18.69 6.60 0.55
CA ALA A 58 -18.91 5.50 -0.38
C ALA A 58 -18.04 5.64 -1.63
N PHE A 59 -17.95 6.84 -2.18
CA PHE A 59 -17.05 7.16 -3.30
C PHE A 59 -15.58 6.85 -2.98
N GLY A 60 -15.09 7.33 -1.83
CA GLY A 60 -13.70 7.13 -1.43
C GLY A 60 -13.35 5.66 -1.16
N ILE A 61 -14.25 4.89 -0.53
CA ILE A 61 -14.06 3.45 -0.29
C ILE A 61 -14.06 2.66 -1.61
N VAL A 62 -15.02 2.92 -2.50
CA VAL A 62 -15.12 2.20 -3.77
C VAL A 62 -13.88 2.48 -4.64
N LEU A 63 -13.49 3.75 -4.77
CA LEU A 63 -12.29 4.09 -5.54
C LEU A 63 -11.00 3.57 -4.89
N SER A 64 -10.87 3.56 -3.57
CA SER A 64 -9.66 3.04 -2.93
C SER A 64 -9.47 1.54 -3.21
N LEU A 65 -10.56 0.75 -3.25
CA LEU A 65 -10.52 -0.66 -3.62
C LEU A 65 -10.19 -0.87 -5.11
N ILE A 66 -10.78 -0.09 -6.00
CA ILE A 66 -10.50 -0.16 -7.45
C ILE A 66 -9.03 0.22 -7.72
N LEU A 67 -8.56 1.31 -7.12
CA LEU A 67 -7.19 1.78 -7.30
C LEU A 67 -6.16 0.89 -6.58
N LEU A 68 -6.54 0.21 -5.50
CA LEU A 68 -5.73 -0.85 -4.90
C LEU A 68 -5.51 -1.97 -5.91
N ALA A 69 -6.58 -2.52 -6.50
CA ALA A 69 -6.47 -3.58 -7.50
C ALA A 69 -5.65 -3.13 -8.72
N TYR A 70 -5.91 -1.91 -9.22
CA TYR A 70 -5.14 -1.32 -10.32
C TYR A 70 -3.65 -1.15 -9.97
N GLY A 71 -3.34 -0.62 -8.78
CA GLY A 71 -1.97 -0.41 -8.33
C GLY A 71 -1.23 -1.73 -8.10
N LEU A 72 -1.92 -2.75 -7.59
CA LEU A 72 -1.40 -4.13 -7.49
C LEU A 72 -1.31 -4.83 -8.85
N TYR A 73 -1.98 -4.36 -9.90
CA TYR A 73 -1.78 -4.89 -11.24
C TYR A 73 -0.58 -4.22 -11.92
N ARG A 74 -0.52 -2.89 -11.89
CA ARG A 74 0.49 -2.07 -12.60
C ARG A 74 1.76 -1.73 -11.81
N ASP A 75 1.83 -2.12 -10.53
CA ASP A 75 2.87 -1.67 -9.59
C ASP A 75 3.00 -0.13 -9.54
N ASN A 76 1.86 0.56 -9.53
CA ASN A 76 1.79 2.00 -9.55
C ASN A 76 0.98 2.54 -8.37
N VAL A 77 1.64 3.25 -7.46
CA VAL A 77 1.02 3.84 -6.27
C VAL A 77 0.43 5.23 -6.53
N VAL A 78 0.86 5.91 -7.60
CA VAL A 78 0.51 7.32 -7.86
C VAL A 78 -1.00 7.56 -7.90
N PRO A 79 -1.83 6.73 -8.56
CA PRO A 79 -3.28 6.96 -8.59
C PRO A 79 -3.93 6.89 -7.21
N VAL A 80 -3.55 5.90 -6.38
CA VAL A 80 -4.15 5.75 -5.05
C VAL A 80 -3.65 6.84 -4.09
N THR A 81 -2.40 7.30 -4.24
CA THR A 81 -1.89 8.49 -3.54
C THR A 81 -2.64 9.74 -3.97
N GLY A 82 -2.91 9.92 -5.26
CA GLY A 82 -3.70 11.03 -5.78
C GLY A 82 -5.11 11.06 -5.19
N LEU A 83 -5.77 9.90 -5.08
CA LEU A 83 -7.06 9.77 -4.40
C LEU A 83 -6.97 10.15 -2.92
N LEU A 84 -5.96 9.67 -2.19
CA LEU A 84 -5.77 10.02 -0.79
C LEU A 84 -5.67 11.53 -0.59
N VAL A 85 -4.83 12.21 -1.37
CA VAL A 85 -4.66 13.67 -1.29
C VAL A 85 -5.96 14.38 -1.64
N PHE A 86 -6.66 13.94 -2.69
CA PHE A 86 -7.96 14.49 -3.06
C PHE A 86 -8.99 14.37 -1.94
N LEU A 87 -9.10 13.19 -1.31
CA LEU A 87 -10.03 12.96 -0.20
C LEU A 87 -9.68 13.79 1.02
N LEU A 88 -8.40 14.02 1.33
CA LEU A 88 -7.98 14.91 2.41
C LEU A 88 -8.40 16.36 2.14
N ILE A 89 -8.27 16.83 0.89
CA ILE A 89 -8.72 18.17 0.50
C ILE A 89 -10.25 18.28 0.62
N VAL A 90 -10.99 17.30 0.11
CA VAL A 90 -12.45 17.23 0.26
C VAL A 90 -12.84 17.27 1.73
N TRP A 91 -12.17 16.47 2.57
CA TRP A 91 -12.45 16.45 4.00
C TRP A 91 -12.22 17.82 4.64
N ALA A 92 -11.11 18.49 4.32
CA ALA A 92 -10.82 19.83 4.84
C ALA A 92 -11.91 20.86 4.48
N PHE A 93 -12.49 20.77 3.27
CA PHE A 93 -13.59 21.65 2.86
C PHE A 93 -14.92 21.33 3.52
N LEU A 94 -15.19 20.05 3.81
CA LEU A 94 -16.46 19.64 4.43
C LEU A 94 -16.45 19.81 5.96
N ALA A 95 -15.27 19.86 6.58
CA ALA A 95 -15.11 19.99 8.02
C ALA A 95 -14.98 21.45 8.52
N GLY A 96 -14.79 22.42 7.61
CA GLY A 96 -14.78 23.85 7.91
C GLY A 96 -16.17 24.46 7.87
#